data_AF-F5A2W1-F1
#
_entry.id   AF-F5A2W1-F1
#
_cell.length_a   1.000
_cell.length_b   1.000
_cell.length_c   1.000
_cell.angle_alpha   90.00
_cell.angle_beta   90.00
_cell.angle_gamma   90.00
#
_symmetry.space_group_name_H-M   'P 1'
#
loop_
_entity.id
_entity.type
_entity.pdbx_description
1 polymer ?
#
loop_
_entity_poly.entity_id
_entity_poly.type
_entity_poly.pdbx_seq_one_letter_code
_entity_poly.pdbx_strand_id
1 'polypeptide(L)'
;LQAVAYGYHGEGISEYGGLGPTISDALGISPAPTFMSTANCTSSSVSFQMAHQMVASGEYDIVLCGGFEKMTDHFNYAEYIGSSTECEYDYFLGISHTDAFALATAEYFEKFGYAGREADVLATFGRQMRIYAHNTPTATRYGVPVPSLETLKNSEACG
;
A
#
# COMPACT_ATOMS: atom_id res chain seq x y z
N LEU A 1 11.79 -17.08 -17.35
CA LEU A 1 10.59 -16.55 -16.68
C LEU A 1 9.39 -17.10 -17.44
N GLN A 2 8.50 -17.86 -16.80
CA GLN A 2 7.40 -18.55 -17.48
C GLN A 2 6.03 -17.92 -17.25
N ALA A 3 5.84 -17.19 -16.13
CA ALA A 3 4.64 -16.41 -15.85
C ALA A 3 4.95 -15.24 -14.90
N VAL A 4 4.03 -14.29 -14.78
CA VAL A 4 4.09 -13.16 -13.85
C VAL A 4 2.77 -13.04 -13.10
N ALA A 5 2.82 -12.72 -11.80
CA ALA A 5 1.68 -12.24 -11.04
C ALA A 5 1.98 -10.81 -10.55
N TYR A 6 1.16 -9.83 -10.94
CA TYR A 6 1.45 -8.41 -10.73
C TYR A 6 0.27 -7.62 -10.17
N GLY A 7 0.51 -6.78 -9.17
CA GLY A 7 -0.50 -5.99 -8.47
C GLY A 7 -0.48 -4.49 -8.81
N TYR A 8 -1.65 -3.84 -8.79
CA TYR A 8 -1.82 -2.37 -8.82
C TYR A 8 -3.20 -2.01 -8.25
N HIS A 9 -3.49 -0.73 -7.97
CA HIS A 9 -4.80 -0.37 -7.41
C HIS A 9 -5.96 -0.67 -8.35
N GLY A 10 -5.86 -0.22 -9.61
CA GLY A 10 -6.92 -0.29 -10.60
C GLY A 10 -6.68 0.67 -11.75
N GLU A 11 -7.50 0.54 -12.81
CA GLU A 11 -7.33 1.27 -14.06
C GLU A 11 -7.51 2.79 -13.93
N GLY A 12 -8.26 3.26 -12.93
CA GLY A 12 -8.64 4.68 -12.79
C GLY A 12 -7.49 5.63 -12.44
N ILE A 13 -6.28 5.13 -12.12
CA ILE A 13 -5.12 5.99 -11.88
C ILE A 13 -4.55 6.55 -13.19
N SER A 14 -4.25 5.65 -14.13
CA SER A 14 -3.56 5.99 -15.39
C SER A 14 -4.46 5.81 -16.61
N GLU A 15 -5.70 5.35 -16.44
CA GLU A 15 -6.65 4.96 -17.50
C GLU A 15 -6.19 3.74 -18.34
N TYR A 16 -5.35 2.87 -17.75
CA TYR A 16 -4.91 1.61 -18.37
C TYR A 16 -5.53 0.40 -17.68
N GLY A 17 -6.58 -0.15 -18.31
CA GLY A 17 -7.21 -1.43 -17.98
C GLY A 17 -6.56 -2.61 -18.72
N GLY A 18 -6.90 -3.84 -18.30
CA GLY A 18 -6.43 -5.05 -18.99
C GLY A 18 -4.90 -5.19 -19.06
N LEU A 19 -4.20 -4.79 -18.00
CA LEU A 19 -2.76 -4.47 -18.01
C LEU A 19 -1.81 -5.67 -18.21
N GLY A 20 -2.29 -6.91 -18.16
CA GLY A 20 -1.45 -8.12 -18.24
C GLY A 20 -0.54 -8.17 -19.48
N PRO A 21 -1.09 -8.12 -20.71
CA PRO A 21 -0.30 -8.10 -21.93
C PRO A 21 0.69 -6.93 -22.01
N THR A 22 0.30 -5.73 -21.52
CA THR A 22 1.18 -4.55 -21.48
C THR A 22 2.42 -4.81 -20.61
N ILE A 23 2.26 -5.47 -19.46
CA ILE A 23 3.41 -5.82 -18.60
C ILE A 23 4.27 -6.89 -19.25
N SER A 24 3.67 -7.93 -19.86
CA SER A 24 4.43 -8.96 -20.58
C SER A 24 5.26 -8.39 -21.73
N ASP A 25 4.70 -7.44 -22.48
CA ASP A 25 5.41 -6.72 -23.54
C ASP A 25 6.52 -5.82 -22.98
N ALA A 26 6.21 -5.01 -21.95
CA ALA A 26 7.18 -4.11 -21.32
C ALA A 26 8.39 -4.84 -20.70
N LEU A 27 8.19 -6.06 -20.20
CA LEU A 27 9.25 -6.92 -19.67
C LEU A 27 9.97 -7.74 -20.77
N GLY A 28 9.47 -7.75 -22.00
CA GLY A 28 10.03 -8.51 -23.11
C GLY A 28 9.89 -10.03 -22.98
N ILE A 29 8.81 -10.50 -22.34
CA ILE A 29 8.64 -11.92 -21.98
C ILE A 29 7.53 -12.63 -22.76
N SER A 30 6.85 -11.93 -23.67
CA SER A 30 5.83 -12.53 -24.55
C SER A 30 6.38 -13.79 -25.25
N PRO A 31 5.66 -14.93 -25.25
CA PRO A 31 4.22 -15.07 -24.93
C PRO A 31 3.90 -15.44 -23.46
N ALA A 32 4.84 -15.31 -22.51
CA ALA A 32 4.58 -15.63 -21.10
C ALA A 32 3.45 -14.75 -20.52
N PRO A 33 2.46 -15.34 -19.80
CA PRO A 33 1.31 -14.60 -19.28
C PRO A 33 1.67 -13.75 -18.06
N THR A 34 0.97 -12.63 -17.92
CA THR A 34 0.92 -11.83 -16.68
C THR A 34 -0.50 -11.84 -16.12
N PHE A 35 -0.65 -12.36 -14.92
CA PHE A 35 -1.89 -12.37 -14.15
C PHE A 35 -1.97 -11.14 -13.24
N MET A 36 -3.04 -10.38 -13.35
CA MET A 36 -3.22 -9.14 -12.60
C MET A 36 -3.92 -9.36 -11.26
N SER A 37 -3.57 -8.54 -10.27
CA SER A 37 -4.26 -8.42 -8.99
C SER A 37 -4.62 -6.95 -8.72
N THR A 38 -5.89 -6.69 -8.43
CA THR A 38 -6.43 -5.38 -8.03
C THR A 38 -7.11 -5.52 -6.67
N ALA A 39 -6.36 -5.27 -5.61
CA ALA A 39 -6.78 -5.56 -4.23
C ALA A 39 -6.20 -4.53 -3.23
N ASN A 40 -6.42 -3.22 -3.50
CA ASN A 40 -5.98 -2.13 -2.63
C ASN A 40 -4.48 -2.24 -2.27
N CYS A 41 -4.08 -1.84 -1.06
CA CYS A 41 -2.72 -1.97 -0.53
C CYS A 41 -2.22 -3.44 -0.43
N THR A 42 -3.08 -4.43 -0.63
CA THR A 42 -2.71 -5.86 -0.59
C THR A 42 -2.41 -6.47 -1.95
N SER A 43 -2.52 -5.71 -3.05
CA SER A 43 -2.37 -6.22 -4.42
C SER A 43 -1.07 -7.01 -4.65
N SER A 44 0.07 -6.55 -4.12
CA SER A 44 1.33 -7.30 -4.21
C SER A 44 1.38 -8.55 -3.31
N SER A 45 0.71 -8.50 -2.16
CA SER A 45 0.60 -9.66 -1.26
C SER A 45 -0.29 -10.75 -1.87
N VAL A 46 -1.37 -10.36 -2.54
CA VAL A 46 -2.26 -11.28 -3.29
C VAL A 46 -1.52 -11.84 -4.50
N SER A 47 -0.80 -11.01 -5.26
CA SER A 47 -0.01 -11.47 -6.41
C SER A 47 1.09 -12.46 -5.98
N PHE A 48 1.68 -12.28 -4.80
CA PHE A 48 2.60 -13.26 -4.22
C PHE A 48 1.93 -14.62 -3.96
N GLN A 49 0.72 -14.63 -3.39
CA GLN A 49 -0.03 -15.88 -3.17
C GLN A 49 -0.40 -16.57 -4.50
N MET A 50 -0.78 -15.79 -5.52
CA MET A 50 -1.02 -16.31 -6.87
C MET A 50 0.24 -16.96 -7.45
N ALA A 51 1.39 -16.30 -7.37
CA ALA A 51 2.66 -16.84 -7.84
C ALA A 51 3.05 -18.11 -7.08
N HIS A 52 2.84 -18.15 -5.75
CA HIS A 52 3.04 -19.36 -4.96
C HIS A 52 2.17 -20.51 -5.47
N GLN A 53 0.88 -20.28 -5.73
CA GLN A 53 -0.05 -21.29 -6.25
C GLN A 53 0.36 -21.80 -7.63
N MET A 54 0.81 -20.91 -8.53
CA MET A 54 1.29 -21.25 -9.87
C MET A 54 2.51 -22.17 -9.85
N VAL A 55 3.43 -21.96 -8.89
CA VAL A 55 4.59 -22.83 -8.69
C VAL A 55 4.20 -24.14 -8.00
N ALA A 56 3.38 -24.06 -6.96
CA ALA A 56 2.96 -25.22 -6.19
C ALA A 56 2.07 -26.20 -7.00
N SER A 57 1.33 -25.71 -8.00
CA SER A 57 0.55 -26.56 -8.90
C SER A 57 1.40 -27.36 -9.87
N GLY A 58 2.68 -26.99 -10.07
CA GLY A 58 3.55 -27.55 -11.09
C GLY A 58 3.27 -27.06 -12.50
N GLU A 59 2.41 -26.05 -12.68
CA GLU A 59 2.13 -25.46 -14.00
C GLU A 59 3.29 -24.59 -14.51
N TYR A 60 3.97 -23.88 -13.59
CA TYR A 60 5.13 -23.04 -13.88
C TYR A 60 6.24 -23.29 -12.86
N ASP A 61 7.51 -23.36 -13.29
CA ASP A 61 8.64 -23.54 -12.37
C ASP A 61 9.19 -22.21 -11.84
N ILE A 62 9.12 -21.16 -12.66
CA ILE A 62 9.68 -19.84 -12.40
C ILE A 62 8.64 -18.76 -12.72
N VAL A 63 8.12 -18.15 -11.65
CA VAL A 63 7.13 -17.07 -11.68
C VAL A 63 7.70 -15.81 -11.02
N LEU A 64 7.52 -14.66 -11.64
CA LEU A 64 7.83 -13.36 -11.04
C LEU A 64 6.60 -12.83 -10.34
N CYS A 65 6.74 -12.41 -9.08
CA CYS A 65 5.69 -11.73 -8.32
C CYS A 65 6.06 -10.28 -8.03
N GLY A 66 5.08 -9.39 -8.05
CA GLY A 66 5.30 -7.99 -7.66
C GLY A 66 4.07 -7.13 -7.79
N GLY A 67 4.29 -5.83 -7.87
CA GLY A 67 3.27 -4.83 -8.13
C GLY A 67 3.87 -3.43 -8.17
N PHE A 68 3.05 -2.47 -8.58
CA PHE A 68 3.45 -1.08 -8.67
C PHE A 68 2.28 -0.15 -8.34
N GLU A 69 2.60 1.10 -8.09
CA GLU A 69 1.63 2.19 -8.03
C GLU A 69 2.24 3.42 -8.69
N LYS A 70 1.45 4.14 -9.49
CA LYS A 70 1.91 5.38 -10.13
C LYS A 70 0.95 6.54 -9.87
N MET A 71 0.86 6.89 -8.60
CA MET A 71 -0.07 7.91 -8.07
C MET A 71 -0.07 9.25 -8.82
N THR A 72 1.06 9.64 -9.41
CA THR A 72 1.24 10.94 -10.07
C THR A 72 0.57 11.04 -11.44
N ASP A 73 0.11 9.93 -12.01
CA ASP A 73 -0.64 9.95 -13.28
C ASP A 73 -2.09 10.45 -13.05
N HIS A 74 -2.63 10.31 -11.83
CA HIS A 74 -3.91 10.91 -11.44
C HIS A 74 -3.68 12.31 -10.85
N PHE A 75 -4.55 13.27 -11.19
CA PHE A 75 -4.41 14.67 -10.74
C PHE A 75 -4.42 14.80 -9.21
N ASN A 76 -5.32 14.07 -8.55
CA ASN A 76 -5.42 14.00 -7.10
C ASN A 76 -5.69 12.56 -6.64
N TYR A 77 -4.66 11.72 -6.58
CA TYR A 77 -4.80 10.30 -6.21
C TYR A 77 -5.53 10.07 -4.88
N ALA A 78 -5.40 11.00 -3.92
CA ALA A 78 -6.00 10.87 -2.60
C ALA A 78 -7.53 10.80 -2.62
N GLU A 79 -8.20 11.40 -3.60
CA GLU A 79 -9.66 11.27 -3.75
C GLU A 79 -10.04 9.96 -4.46
N TYR A 80 -9.21 9.49 -5.40
CA TYR A 80 -9.49 8.31 -6.20
C TYR A 80 -9.50 7.01 -5.37
N ILE A 81 -8.63 6.87 -4.37
CA ILE A 81 -8.48 5.61 -3.60
C ILE A 81 -9.77 5.14 -2.90
N GLY A 82 -10.73 6.04 -2.68
CA GLY A 82 -12.06 5.71 -2.17
C GLY A 82 -12.88 4.85 -3.14
N SER A 83 -12.53 4.76 -4.43
CA SER A 83 -13.27 3.95 -5.40
C SER A 83 -13.21 2.43 -5.14
N SER A 84 -12.41 1.97 -4.19
CA SER A 84 -12.22 0.56 -3.85
C SER A 84 -12.76 0.22 -2.45
N THR A 85 -13.96 0.73 -2.16
CA THR A 85 -14.77 0.51 -0.96
C THR A 85 -16.22 0.19 -1.32
N GLU A 86 -17.17 0.32 -0.38
CA GLU A 86 -18.61 0.18 -0.65
C GLU A 86 -19.16 1.52 -1.16
N CYS A 87 -18.81 1.85 -2.41
CA CYS A 87 -18.83 3.22 -2.91
C CYS A 87 -20.15 3.99 -2.74
N GLU A 88 -21.29 3.32 -2.89
CA GLU A 88 -22.63 3.92 -2.75
C GLU A 88 -22.95 4.36 -1.31
N TYR A 89 -22.25 3.79 -0.33
CA TYR A 89 -22.50 4.01 1.09
C TYR A 89 -21.31 4.64 1.84
N ASP A 90 -20.17 4.86 1.17
CA ASP A 90 -19.02 5.59 1.73
C ASP A 90 -18.43 6.63 0.77
N TYR A 91 -17.87 6.22 -0.36
CA TYR A 91 -17.07 7.07 -1.25
C TYR A 91 -17.87 8.23 -1.82
N PHE A 92 -19.07 7.97 -2.36
CA PHE A 92 -19.94 9.02 -2.88
C PHE A 92 -20.53 9.93 -1.78
N LEU A 93 -20.40 9.54 -0.52
CA LEU A 93 -20.76 10.34 0.64
C LEU A 93 -19.55 11.11 1.21
N GLY A 94 -18.38 11.01 0.58
CA GLY A 94 -17.16 11.70 0.98
C GLY A 94 -16.43 11.04 2.16
N ILE A 95 -16.68 9.76 2.43
CA ILE A 95 -16.00 9.01 3.49
C ILE A 95 -14.77 8.29 2.91
N SER A 96 -13.62 8.44 3.56
CA SER A 96 -12.32 7.95 3.08
C SER A 96 -11.74 6.83 3.93
N HIS A 97 -10.75 6.11 3.39
CA HIS A 97 -9.93 5.17 4.16
C HIS A 97 -9.22 5.84 5.34
N THR A 98 -8.78 7.09 5.17
CA THR A 98 -8.12 7.85 6.24
C THR A 98 -9.06 8.12 7.40
N ASP A 99 -10.36 8.35 7.14
CA ASP A 99 -11.38 8.48 8.20
C ASP A 99 -11.52 7.17 8.97
N ALA A 100 -11.56 6.03 8.26
CA ALA A 100 -11.66 4.72 8.91
C ALA A 100 -10.44 4.43 9.82
N PHE A 101 -9.22 4.74 9.38
CA PHE A 101 -8.03 4.57 10.23
C PHE A 101 -8.01 5.52 11.43
N ALA A 102 -8.48 6.77 11.26
CA ALA A 102 -8.58 7.73 12.36
C ALA A 102 -9.59 7.25 13.41
N LEU A 103 -10.79 6.82 12.98
CA LEU A 103 -11.83 6.28 13.85
C LEU A 103 -11.37 5.00 14.57
N ALA A 104 -10.73 4.08 13.86
CA ALA A 104 -10.19 2.86 14.44
C ALA A 104 -9.13 3.15 15.53
N THR A 105 -8.29 4.15 15.31
CA THR A 105 -7.28 4.59 16.28
C THR A 105 -7.93 5.22 17.51
N ALA A 106 -8.93 6.09 17.30
CA ALA A 106 -9.69 6.70 18.40
C ALA A 106 -10.41 5.64 19.25
N GLU A 107 -11.12 4.69 18.62
CA GLU A 107 -11.80 3.61 19.33
C GLU A 107 -10.80 2.76 20.13
N TYR A 108 -9.66 2.41 19.54
CA TYR A 108 -8.62 1.64 20.23
C TYR A 108 -8.16 2.34 21.51
N PHE A 109 -7.83 3.64 21.44
CA PHE A 109 -7.33 4.35 22.62
C PHE A 109 -8.40 4.57 23.69
N GLU A 110 -9.64 4.89 23.29
CA GLU A 110 -10.77 5.05 24.20
C GLU A 110 -11.07 3.73 24.94
N LYS A 111 -11.22 2.64 24.18
CA LYS A 111 -11.66 1.34 24.70
C LYS A 111 -10.62 0.65 25.57
N PHE A 112 -9.34 0.83 25.27
CA PHE A 112 -8.25 0.15 25.98
C PHE A 112 -7.53 1.04 27.01
N GLY A 113 -8.08 2.20 27.36
CA GLY A 113 -7.61 3.01 28.49
C GLY A 113 -6.28 3.71 28.24
N TYR A 114 -6.08 4.23 27.04
CA TYR A 114 -4.88 4.99 26.67
C TYR A 114 -5.04 6.51 26.79
N ALA A 115 -6.13 6.98 27.40
CA ALA A 115 -6.37 8.39 27.66
C ALA A 115 -5.14 9.09 28.26
N GLY A 116 -4.67 10.16 27.60
CA GLY A 116 -3.49 10.94 27.98
C GLY A 116 -2.14 10.33 27.60
N ARG A 117 -2.12 9.22 26.85
CA ARG A 117 -0.91 8.50 26.39
C ARG A 117 -0.92 8.21 24.89
N GLU A 118 -1.93 8.67 24.16
CA GLU A 118 -2.13 8.42 22.73
C GLU A 118 -0.92 8.93 21.93
N ALA A 119 -0.54 10.18 22.16
CA ALA A 119 0.61 10.82 21.52
C ALA A 119 1.92 10.08 21.84
N ASP A 120 2.09 9.57 23.06
CA ASP A 120 3.29 8.80 23.42
C ASP A 120 3.37 7.49 22.63
N VAL A 121 2.25 6.77 22.48
CA VAL A 121 2.20 5.51 21.71
C VAL A 121 2.49 5.77 20.23
N LEU A 122 1.79 6.73 19.62
CA LEU A 122 1.94 7.05 18.20
C LEU A 122 3.33 7.59 17.88
N ALA A 123 3.84 8.53 18.68
CA ALA A 123 5.17 9.10 18.47
C ALA A 123 6.28 8.08 18.70
N THR A 124 6.13 7.17 19.67
CA THR A 124 7.10 6.08 19.90
C THR A 124 7.17 5.15 18.70
N PHE A 125 6.02 4.75 18.15
CA PHE A 125 5.96 3.97 16.93
C PHE A 125 6.63 4.71 15.76
N GLY A 126 6.22 5.96 15.51
CA GLY A 126 6.76 6.78 14.43
C GLY A 126 8.26 7.06 14.55
N ARG A 127 8.78 7.17 15.78
CA ARG A 127 10.21 7.33 16.04
C ARG A 127 10.97 6.05 15.75
N GLN A 128 10.45 4.89 16.19
CA GLN A 128 11.07 3.60 15.94
C GLN A 128 11.15 3.30 14.43
N MET A 129 10.11 3.62 13.66
CA MET A 129 10.13 3.49 12.20
C MET A 129 11.23 4.35 11.56
N ARG A 130 11.42 5.58 12.05
CA ARG A 130 12.48 6.49 11.57
C ARG A 130 13.89 6.01 11.93
N ILE A 131 14.07 5.39 13.10
CA ILE A 131 15.34 4.76 13.49
C ILE A 131 15.72 3.65 12.49
N TYR A 132 14.77 2.78 12.15
CA TYR A 132 15.02 1.72 11.16
C TYR A 132 15.29 2.29 9.76
N ALA A 133 14.52 3.30 9.34
CA ALA A 133 14.68 3.91 8.03
C ALA A 133 16.02 4.64 7.88
N HIS A 134 16.55 5.25 8.95
CA HIS A 134 17.79 6.03 8.91
C HIS A 134 18.96 5.25 8.31
N ASN A 135 19.06 3.95 8.63
CA ASN A 135 20.16 3.08 8.20
C ASN A 135 19.76 2.11 7.06
N THR A 136 18.61 2.33 6.42
CA THR A 136 18.11 1.47 5.33
C THR A 136 18.22 2.22 4.00
N PRO A 137 19.20 1.92 3.12
CA PRO A 137 19.47 2.71 1.90
C PRO A 137 18.30 2.85 0.92
N THR A 138 17.38 1.88 0.90
CA THR A 138 16.20 1.89 0.03
C THR A 138 15.01 2.67 0.61
N ALA A 139 15.09 3.14 1.86
CA ALA A 139 14.02 3.88 2.50
C ALA A 139 14.05 5.36 2.12
N THR A 140 12.88 5.97 1.92
CA THR A 140 12.75 7.41 1.64
C THR A 140 13.39 8.30 2.72
N ARG A 141 13.47 7.82 3.97
CA ARG A 141 14.09 8.54 5.10
C ARG A 141 15.52 8.09 5.42
N TYR A 142 16.21 7.47 4.46
CA TYR A 142 17.62 7.09 4.61
C TYR A 142 18.50 8.32 4.92
N GLY A 143 19.37 8.19 5.93
CA GLY A 143 20.27 9.27 6.37
C GLY A 143 19.59 10.49 7.02
N VAL A 144 18.24 10.54 7.07
CA VAL A 144 17.52 11.66 7.68
C VAL A 144 17.67 11.60 9.20
N PRO A 145 18.07 12.70 9.87
CA PRO A 145 18.19 12.73 11.33
C PRO A 145 16.87 12.35 12.03
N VAL A 146 16.96 11.49 13.04
CA VAL A 146 15.78 11.06 13.80
C VAL A 146 15.35 12.18 14.76
N PRO A 147 14.12 12.72 14.64
CA PRO A 147 13.64 13.78 15.51
C PRO A 147 13.45 13.30 16.96
N SER A 148 13.38 14.26 17.88
CA SER A 148 13.06 13.98 19.29
C SER A 148 11.63 13.46 19.43
N LEU A 149 11.36 12.73 20.51
CA LEU A 149 10.01 12.22 20.79
C LEU A 149 9.00 13.38 20.96
N GLU A 150 9.39 14.43 21.68
CA GLU A 150 8.56 15.63 21.85
C GLU A 150 8.30 16.37 20.53
N THR A 151 9.27 16.41 19.61
CA THR A 151 9.04 16.96 18.27
C THR A 151 7.98 16.15 17.51
N LEU A 152 7.97 14.83 17.65
CA LEU A 152 6.99 13.97 16.98
C LEU A 152 5.59 14.11 17.59
N LYS A 153 5.49 14.16 18.92
CA LYS A 153 4.22 14.35 19.65
C LYS A 153 3.51 15.65 19.26
N ASN A 154 4.28 16.71 19.00
CA ASN A 154 3.77 18.02 18.63
C ASN A 154 3.66 18.23 17.10
N SER A 155 3.91 17.19 16.29
CA SER A 155 3.77 17.27 14.84
C SER A 155 2.35 16.93 14.41
N GLU A 156 1.95 17.40 13.22
CA GLU A 156 0.67 17.06 12.58
C GLU A 156 0.46 15.54 12.41
N ALA A 157 1.51 14.72 12.56
CA ALA A 157 1.42 13.26 12.47
C ALA A 157 0.89 12.58 13.77
N CYS A 158 0.61 13.34 14.82
CA CYS A 158 0.07 12.84 16.10
C CYS A 158 -1.19 13.60 16.56
N GLY A 159 -1.70 14.53 15.74
CA GLY A 159 -2.90 15.33 16.01
C GLY A 159 -4.04 15.01 15.04
#